data_AF-A0A843HMK6-F1
#
_entry.id   AF-A0A843HMK6-F1
#
_cell.length_a   1.000
_cell.length_b   1.000
_cell.length_c   1.000
_cell.angle_alpha   90.00
_cell.angle_beta   90.00
_cell.angle_gamma   90.00
#
_symmetry.space_group_name_H-M   'P 1'
#
loop_
_entity.id
_entity.type
_entity.pdbx_description
1 polymer ?
#
loop_
_entity_poly.entity_id
_entity_poly.type
_entity_poly.pdbx_seq_one_letter_code
_entity_poly.pdbx_strand_id
1 'polypeptide(L)'
;MSFLFKYPHTSFEEINLDYILRRITEIETQIATIKEEIEGEIFIWIQEQIAPIEQELQNLINEVTSLEGTVETTLQAYDARITTIQNNLNAQIADIQRQLTDTSVALTNLMDTKIEQNNIWLLNEISQNVSDLFLVLNPFTGTMMPIQEMIDYLSAFHIVDGIDYDTMNTRALTYAVWNGLSMTYTDLTLHGNTIYV
;
A
#
# COMPACT_ATOMS: atom_id res chain seq x y z
N MET A 1 -53.26 -104.79 30.74
CA MET A 1 -52.34 -105.94 30.83
C MET A 1 -51.01 -105.43 31.37
N SER A 2 -50.50 -106.05 32.42
CA SER A 2 -49.18 -105.73 32.99
C SER A 2 -48.10 -106.36 32.10
N PHE A 3 -47.18 -105.54 31.57
CA PHE A 3 -46.01 -106.04 30.84
C PHE A 3 -44.89 -106.33 31.84
N LEU A 4 -44.44 -107.58 31.93
CA LEU A 4 -43.27 -107.95 32.72
C LEU A 4 -42.00 -107.52 31.97
N PHE A 5 -41.22 -106.59 32.54
CA PHE A 5 -39.88 -106.27 32.06
C PHE A 5 -38.94 -107.44 32.35
N LYS A 6 -38.62 -108.25 31.34
CA LYS A 6 -37.61 -109.32 31.42
C LYS A 6 -36.46 -108.97 30.50
N TYR A 7 -35.30 -108.67 31.08
CA TYR A 7 -34.07 -108.37 30.35
C TYR A 7 -33.06 -109.52 30.51
N PRO A 8 -32.27 -109.86 29.48
CA PRO A 8 -32.32 -109.36 28.10
C PRO A 8 -33.43 -110.01 27.26
N HIS A 9 -33.95 -109.27 26.28
CA HIS A 9 -34.97 -109.74 25.33
C HIS A 9 -34.33 -110.66 24.26
N THR A 10 -35.05 -111.71 23.86
CA THR A 10 -34.58 -112.71 22.88
C THR A 10 -35.26 -112.60 21.52
N SER A 11 -36.36 -111.83 21.41
CA SER A 11 -37.12 -111.56 20.18
C SER A 11 -37.65 -110.11 20.16
N PHE A 12 -37.80 -109.51 18.96
CA PHE A 12 -38.38 -108.17 18.79
C PHE A 12 -39.86 -108.09 19.19
N GLU A 13 -40.59 -109.22 19.18
CA GLU A 13 -41.99 -109.31 19.61
C GLU A 13 -42.15 -109.16 21.14
N GLU A 14 -41.06 -109.35 21.90
CA GLU A 14 -41.01 -109.17 23.36
C GLU A 14 -40.77 -107.71 23.77
N ILE A 15 -40.55 -106.82 22.79
CA ILE A 15 -40.28 -105.39 22.99
C ILE A 15 -41.60 -104.62 22.92
N ASN A 16 -41.83 -103.72 23.88
CA ASN A 16 -42.98 -102.81 23.87
C ASN A 16 -42.76 -101.68 22.85
N LEU A 17 -43.13 -101.92 21.59
CA LEU A 17 -43.00 -100.96 20.49
C LEU A 17 -43.81 -99.67 20.73
N ASP A 18 -44.99 -99.74 21.36
CA ASP A 18 -45.81 -98.57 21.69
C ASP A 18 -45.08 -97.64 22.67
N TYR A 19 -44.38 -98.22 23.65
CA TYR A 19 -43.56 -97.46 24.59
C TYR A 19 -42.41 -96.74 23.87
N ILE A 20 -41.74 -97.43 22.94
CA ILE A 20 -40.65 -96.85 22.14
C ILE A 20 -41.17 -95.73 21.24
N LEU A 21 -42.27 -95.94 20.52
CA LEU A 21 -42.89 -94.94 19.65
C LEU A 21 -43.31 -93.68 20.41
N ARG A 22 -43.94 -93.85 21.59
CA ARG A 22 -44.25 -92.73 22.47
C ARG A 22 -43.00 -91.97 22.88
N ARG A 23 -41.93 -92.69 23.24
CA ARG A 23 -40.69 -92.05 23.67
C ARG A 23 -39.98 -91.31 22.53
N ILE A 24 -40.04 -91.82 21.30
CA ILE A 24 -39.58 -91.12 20.10
C ILE A 24 -40.36 -89.82 19.90
N THR A 25 -41.68 -89.87 19.98
CA THR A 25 -42.56 -88.69 19.82
C THR A 25 -42.26 -87.62 20.88
N GLU A 26 -42.01 -88.03 22.13
CA GLU A 26 -41.60 -87.12 23.21
C GLU A 26 -40.24 -86.47 22.92
N ILE A 27 -39.27 -87.22 22.42
CA ILE A 27 -37.95 -86.70 22.03
C ILE A 27 -38.08 -85.72 20.85
N GLU A 28 -38.87 -86.05 19.82
CA GLU A 28 -39.12 -85.16 18.68
C GLU A 28 -39.73 -83.82 19.13
N THR A 29 -40.69 -83.88 20.06
CA THR A 29 -41.30 -82.68 20.64
C THR A 29 -40.26 -81.85 21.41
N GLN A 30 -39.43 -82.49 22.23
CA GLN A 30 -38.35 -81.81 22.96
C GLN A 30 -37.32 -81.18 22.03
N ILE A 31 -36.94 -81.87 20.95
CA ILE A 31 -36.02 -81.33 19.93
C ILE A 31 -36.62 -80.09 19.27
N ALA A 32 -37.92 -80.12 18.92
CA ALA A 32 -38.60 -78.98 18.34
C ALA A 32 -38.59 -77.77 19.29
N THR A 33 -38.91 -77.98 20.58
CA THR A 33 -38.87 -76.92 21.59
C THR A 33 -37.47 -76.34 21.77
N ILE A 34 -36.45 -77.19 21.92
CA ILE A 34 -35.05 -76.73 22.07
C ILE A 34 -34.61 -75.92 20.86
N LYS A 35 -35.02 -76.33 19.65
CA LYS A 35 -34.67 -75.60 18.43
C LYS A 35 -35.28 -74.19 18.44
N GLU A 36 -36.55 -74.05 18.82
CA GLU A 36 -37.23 -72.76 18.92
C GLU A 36 -36.60 -71.86 20.00
N GLU A 37 -36.27 -72.42 21.16
CA GLU A 37 -35.58 -71.70 22.24
C GLU A 37 -34.20 -71.19 21.79
N ILE A 38 -33.38 -72.04 21.16
CA ILE A 38 -32.07 -71.66 20.65
C ILE A 38 -32.18 -70.57 19.57
N GLU A 39 -33.13 -70.69 18.64
CA GLU A 39 -33.35 -69.66 17.61
C GLU A 39 -33.75 -68.31 18.23
N GLY A 40 -34.60 -68.33 19.26
CA GLY A 40 -35.00 -67.14 20.01
C GLY A 40 -33.84 -66.50 20.79
N GLU A 41 -33.06 -67.29 21.51
CA GLU A 41 -31.90 -66.82 22.28
C GLU A 41 -30.82 -66.24 21.36
N ILE A 42 -30.52 -66.91 20.24
CA ILE A 42 -29.57 -66.41 19.25
C ILE A 42 -30.06 -65.09 18.66
N PHE A 43 -31.35 -64.97 18.34
CA PHE A 43 -31.90 -63.72 17.82
C PHE A 43 -31.74 -62.58 18.83
N ILE A 44 -32.09 -62.79 20.10
CA ILE A 44 -31.95 -61.79 21.15
C ILE A 44 -30.47 -61.39 21.32
N TRP A 45 -29.57 -62.37 21.41
CA TRP A 45 -28.14 -62.11 21.55
C TRP A 45 -27.60 -61.28 20.38
N ILE A 46 -27.97 -61.62 19.14
CA ILE A 46 -27.58 -60.83 17.96
C ILE A 46 -28.08 -59.39 18.06
N GLN A 47 -29.34 -59.17 18.47
CA GLN A 47 -29.89 -57.82 18.64
C GLN A 47 -29.14 -57.04 19.71
N GLU A 48 -28.79 -57.67 20.83
CA GLU A 48 -27.99 -57.05 21.89
C GLU A 48 -26.57 -56.69 21.44
N GLN A 49 -25.98 -57.43 20.49
CA GLN A 49 -24.69 -57.08 19.90
C GLN A 49 -24.80 -55.97 18.84
N ILE A 50 -25.89 -55.91 18.06
CA ILE A 50 -26.08 -54.93 16.98
C ILE A 50 -26.47 -53.55 17.53
N ALA A 51 -27.38 -53.49 18.51
CA ALA A 51 -27.88 -52.24 19.07
C ALA A 51 -26.78 -51.22 19.50
N PRO A 52 -25.71 -51.61 20.21
CA PRO A 52 -24.65 -50.65 20.55
C PRO A 52 -23.87 -50.17 19.33
N ILE A 53 -23.67 -51.03 18.32
CA ILE A 53 -22.97 -50.66 17.08
C ILE A 53 -23.78 -49.64 16.29
N GLU A 54 -25.09 -49.83 16.17
CA GLU A 54 -25.99 -48.87 15.51
C GLU A 54 -25.98 -47.52 16.24
N GLN A 55 -25.99 -47.55 17.57
CA GLN A 55 -25.91 -46.33 18.38
C GLN A 55 -24.57 -45.60 18.19
N GLU A 56 -23.45 -46.32 18.17
CA GLU A 56 -22.12 -45.73 17.96
C GLU A 56 -21.99 -45.16 16.55
N LEU A 57 -22.52 -45.85 15.53
CA LEU A 57 -22.57 -45.37 14.16
C LEU A 57 -23.38 -44.07 14.06
N GLN A 58 -24.54 -44.01 14.72
CA GLN A 58 -25.36 -42.80 14.72
C GLN A 58 -24.66 -41.64 15.43
N ASN A 59 -23.94 -41.91 16.52
CA ASN A 59 -23.14 -40.90 17.21
C ASN A 59 -22.02 -40.36 16.30
N LEU A 60 -21.32 -41.24 15.59
CA LEU A 60 -20.27 -40.86 14.66
C LEU A 60 -20.81 -40.01 13.50
N ILE A 61 -21.95 -40.37 12.93
CA ILE A 61 -22.63 -39.58 11.88
C ILE A 61 -22.92 -38.16 12.38
N ASN A 62 -23.44 -38.04 13.60
CA ASN A 62 -23.75 -36.75 14.20
C ASN A 62 -22.48 -35.91 14.44
N GLU A 63 -21.40 -36.54 14.91
CA GLU A 63 -20.11 -35.88 15.13
C GLU A 63 -19.51 -35.36 13.82
N VAL A 64 -19.51 -36.18 12.77
CA VAL A 64 -19.03 -35.79 11.43
C VAL A 64 -19.84 -34.62 10.88
N THR A 65 -21.17 -34.69 10.97
CA THR A 65 -22.06 -33.62 10.50
C THR A 65 -21.79 -32.30 11.24
N SER A 66 -21.55 -32.37 12.55
CA SER A 66 -21.20 -31.20 13.37
C SER A 66 -19.83 -30.61 12.98
N LEU A 67 -18.85 -31.49 12.72
CA LEU A 67 -17.52 -31.09 12.27
C LEU A 67 -17.58 -30.41 10.89
N GLU A 68 -18.34 -30.96 9.95
CA GLU A 68 -18.55 -30.38 8.62
C GLU A 68 -19.13 -28.96 8.72
N GLY A 69 -20.18 -28.76 9.53
CA GLY A 69 -20.75 -27.43 9.74
C GLY A 69 -19.78 -26.44 10.41
N THR A 70 -18.94 -26.92 11.33
CA THR A 70 -17.89 -26.11 11.97
C THR A 70 -16.83 -25.69 10.96
N VAL A 71 -16.38 -26.61 10.10
CA VAL A 71 -15.40 -26.35 9.04
C VAL A 71 -15.96 -25.34 8.04
N GLU A 72 -17.20 -25.52 7.58
CA GLU A 72 -17.84 -24.59 6.64
C GLU A 72 -17.93 -23.16 7.22
N THR A 73 -18.41 -23.04 8.46
CA THR A 73 -18.49 -21.75 9.16
C THR A 73 -17.11 -21.09 9.28
N THR A 74 -16.09 -21.88 9.61
CA THR A 74 -14.71 -21.40 9.75
C THR A 74 -14.15 -20.93 8.40
N LEU A 75 -14.41 -21.66 7.32
CA LEU A 75 -13.97 -21.28 5.97
C LEU A 75 -14.63 -19.98 5.52
N GLN A 76 -15.94 -19.82 5.73
CA GLN A 76 -16.66 -18.57 5.43
C GLN A 76 -16.09 -17.38 6.21
N ALA A 77 -15.78 -17.58 7.50
CA ALA A 77 -15.15 -16.54 8.31
C ALA A 77 -13.76 -16.14 7.80
N TYR A 78 -12.95 -17.11 7.35
CA TYR A 78 -11.65 -16.81 6.75
C TYR A 78 -11.77 -16.07 5.43
N ASP A 79 -12.70 -16.46 4.56
CA ASP A 79 -12.93 -15.79 3.28
C ASP A 79 -13.33 -14.32 3.45
N ALA A 80 -14.21 -14.04 4.41
CA ALA A 80 -14.59 -12.68 4.78
C ALA A 80 -13.40 -11.85 5.31
N ARG A 81 -12.54 -12.46 6.14
CA ARG A 81 -11.32 -11.82 6.65
C ARG A 81 -10.32 -11.53 5.54
N ILE A 82 -10.10 -12.48 4.63
CA ILE A 82 -9.21 -12.32 3.48
C ILE A 82 -9.69 -11.17 2.60
N THR A 83 -10.98 -11.16 2.25
CA THR A 83 -11.60 -10.06 1.47
C THR A 83 -11.41 -8.71 2.15
N THR A 84 -11.61 -8.64 3.47
CA THR A 84 -11.41 -7.40 4.24
C THR A 84 -9.95 -6.94 4.19
N ILE A 85 -9.00 -7.85 4.38
CA ILE A 85 -7.57 -7.55 4.31
C ILE A 85 -7.19 -7.04 2.92
N GLN A 86 -7.65 -7.71 1.85
CA GLN A 86 -7.39 -7.30 0.48
C GLN A 86 -7.91 -5.88 0.19
N ASN A 87 -9.14 -5.57 0.61
CA ASN A 87 -9.72 -4.24 0.44
C ASN A 87 -8.90 -3.16 1.17
N ASN A 88 -8.49 -3.44 2.41
CA ASN A 88 -7.67 -2.51 3.19
C ASN A 88 -6.29 -2.30 2.56
N LEU A 89 -5.63 -3.36 2.08
CA LEU A 89 -4.34 -3.26 1.41
C LEU A 89 -4.45 -2.47 0.09
N ASN A 90 -5.49 -2.72 -0.70
CA ASN A 90 -5.74 -1.98 -1.94
C ASN A 90 -5.93 -0.47 -1.66
N ALA A 91 -6.68 -0.13 -0.60
CA ALA A 91 -6.87 1.25 -0.20
C ALA A 91 -5.56 1.92 0.26
N GLN A 92 -4.73 1.21 1.05
CA GLN A 92 -3.42 1.70 1.47
C GLN A 92 -2.46 1.90 0.29
N ILE A 93 -2.43 0.97 -0.65
CA ILE A 93 -1.61 1.07 -1.87
C ILE A 93 -2.04 2.29 -2.69
N ALA A 94 -3.34 2.49 -2.87
CA ALA A 94 -3.87 3.64 -3.60
C ALA A 94 -3.49 4.98 -2.94
N ASP A 95 -3.55 5.06 -1.60
CA ASP A 95 -3.16 6.27 -0.88
C ASP A 95 -1.65 6.53 -0.98
N ILE A 96 -0.81 5.50 -0.84
CA ILE A 96 0.65 5.61 -1.03
C ILE A 96 0.97 6.09 -2.45
N GLN A 97 0.31 5.54 -3.47
CA GLN A 97 0.50 5.97 -4.86
C GLN A 97 0.17 7.45 -5.04
N ARG A 98 -0.95 7.90 -4.48
CA ARG A 98 -1.35 9.32 -4.51
C ARG A 98 -0.31 10.20 -3.82
N GLN A 99 0.11 9.85 -2.60
CA GLN A 99 1.13 10.61 -1.86
C GLN A 99 2.45 10.69 -2.63
N LEU A 100 2.86 9.60 -3.30
CA LEU A 100 4.07 9.58 -4.11
C LEU A 100 3.95 10.53 -5.31
N THR A 101 2.83 10.51 -6.02
CA THR A 101 2.56 11.43 -7.13
C THR A 101 2.56 12.89 -6.64
N ASP A 102 1.84 13.19 -5.56
CA ASP A 102 1.77 14.54 -4.98
C ASP A 102 3.17 15.04 -4.58
N THR A 103 3.96 14.18 -3.94
CA THR A 103 5.34 14.50 -3.54
C THR A 103 6.23 14.71 -4.76
N SER A 104 6.09 13.89 -5.80
CA SER A 104 6.87 14.04 -7.04
C SER A 104 6.59 15.38 -7.70
N VAL A 105 5.32 15.77 -7.82
CA VAL A 105 4.92 17.07 -8.40
C VAL A 105 5.44 18.22 -7.55
N ALA A 106 5.33 18.14 -6.21
CA ALA A 106 5.86 19.15 -5.32
C ALA A 106 7.38 19.32 -5.45
N LEU A 107 8.13 18.23 -5.58
CA LEU A 107 9.58 18.24 -5.79
C LEU A 107 9.95 18.87 -7.14
N THR A 108 9.24 18.53 -8.22
CA THR A 108 9.45 19.14 -9.54
C THR A 108 9.25 20.66 -9.46
N ASN A 109 8.12 21.11 -8.92
CA ASN A 109 7.82 22.54 -8.80
C ASN A 109 8.85 23.30 -7.95
N LEU A 110 9.29 22.69 -6.84
CA LEU A 110 10.34 23.25 -6.00
C LEU A 110 11.67 23.36 -6.75
N MET A 111 12.04 22.32 -7.49
CA MET A 111 13.29 22.29 -8.25
C MET A 111 13.27 23.33 -9.38
N ASP A 112 12.18 23.44 -10.12
CA ASP A 112 12.00 24.45 -11.16
C ASP A 112 12.14 25.87 -10.59
N THR A 113 11.48 26.14 -9.46
CA THR A 113 11.60 27.42 -8.75
C THR A 113 13.04 27.71 -8.32
N LYS A 114 13.77 26.70 -7.82
CA LYS A 114 15.16 26.84 -7.39
C LYS A 114 16.11 27.08 -8.57
N ILE A 115 15.86 26.43 -9.71
CA ILE A 115 16.61 26.64 -10.95
C ILE A 115 16.37 28.07 -11.44
N GLU A 116 15.12 28.53 -11.49
CA GLU A 116 14.78 29.90 -11.90
C GLU A 116 15.47 30.94 -11.00
N GLN A 117 15.38 30.77 -9.67
CA GLN A 117 16.05 31.65 -8.71
C GLN A 117 17.56 31.66 -8.89
N ASN A 118 18.17 30.49 -9.13
CA ASN A 118 19.60 30.37 -9.38
C ASN A 118 20.03 31.08 -10.67
N ASN A 119 19.26 30.92 -11.75
CA ASN A 119 19.52 31.59 -13.02
C ASN A 119 19.44 33.11 -12.89
N ILE A 120 18.43 33.64 -12.17
CA ILE A 120 18.32 35.07 -11.89
C ILE A 120 19.53 35.57 -11.10
N TRP A 121 19.93 34.84 -10.06
CA TRP A 121 21.11 35.20 -9.27
C TRP A 121 22.39 35.20 -10.12
N LEU A 122 22.62 34.16 -10.93
CA LEU A 122 23.77 34.09 -11.84
C LEU A 122 23.80 35.25 -12.84
N LEU A 123 22.65 35.59 -13.44
CA LEU A 123 22.57 36.71 -14.37
C LEU A 123 22.89 38.05 -13.70
N ASN A 124 22.43 38.27 -12.47
CA ASN A 124 22.74 39.47 -11.71
C ASN A 124 24.22 39.53 -11.30
N GLU A 125 24.80 38.40 -10.90
CA GLU A 125 26.22 38.31 -10.52
C GLU A 125 27.12 38.55 -11.73
N ILE A 126 26.82 37.94 -12.88
CA ILE A 126 27.52 38.19 -14.14
C ILE A 126 27.39 39.66 -14.53
N SER A 127 26.18 40.23 -14.52
CA SER A 127 25.95 41.62 -14.93
C SER A 127 26.73 42.63 -14.09
N GLN A 128 26.84 42.40 -12.77
CA GLN A 128 27.62 43.26 -11.89
C GLN A 128 29.13 43.16 -12.14
N ASN A 129 29.66 41.95 -12.34
CA ASN A 129 31.09 41.73 -12.47
C ASN A 129 31.63 41.92 -13.91
N VAL A 130 30.77 41.91 -14.93
CA VAL A 130 31.19 42.04 -16.35
C VAL A 130 31.73 43.44 -16.68
N SER A 131 31.22 44.50 -16.04
CA SER A 131 31.71 45.88 -16.26
C SER A 131 33.18 46.05 -15.87
N ASP A 132 33.62 45.31 -14.85
CA ASP A 132 35.00 45.35 -14.34
C ASP A 132 35.93 44.38 -15.09
N LEU A 133 35.37 43.39 -15.80
CA LEU A 133 36.11 42.39 -16.57
C LEU A 133 36.53 42.88 -17.97
N PHE A 134 35.76 43.76 -18.60
CA PHE A 134 36.11 44.32 -19.90
C PHE A 134 37.13 45.46 -19.75
N LEU A 135 38.40 45.09 -19.77
CA LEU A 135 39.49 46.04 -19.81
C LEU A 135 39.74 46.52 -21.24
N VAL A 136 39.83 47.85 -21.40
CA VAL A 136 40.24 48.51 -22.64
C VAL A 136 41.56 49.22 -22.41
N LEU A 137 42.40 49.26 -23.45
CA LEU A 137 43.66 49.98 -23.40
C LEU A 137 43.36 51.48 -23.42
N ASN A 138 43.79 52.20 -22.39
CA ASN A 138 43.80 53.65 -22.43
C ASN A 138 44.89 54.11 -23.43
N PRO A 139 44.54 54.77 -24.55
CA PRO A 139 45.48 55.14 -25.59
C PRO A 139 46.43 56.28 -25.18
N PHE A 140 46.16 56.96 -24.06
CA PHE A 140 46.96 58.08 -23.57
C PHE A 140 47.95 57.67 -22.49
N THR A 141 47.57 56.73 -21.60
CA THR A 141 48.46 56.22 -20.55
C THR A 141 49.11 54.89 -20.90
N GLY A 142 48.57 54.15 -21.87
CA GLY A 142 49.04 52.81 -22.25
C GLY A 142 48.70 51.72 -21.23
N THR A 143 47.86 52.00 -20.23
CA THR A 143 47.43 51.04 -19.21
C THR A 143 46.04 50.49 -19.53
N MET A 144 45.80 49.23 -19.16
CA MET A 144 44.46 48.65 -19.22
C MET A 144 43.59 49.24 -18.10
N MET A 145 42.36 49.63 -18.43
CA MET A 145 41.37 50.12 -17.47
C MET A 145 39.97 49.61 -17.83
N PRO A 146 39.02 49.54 -16.88
CA PRO A 146 37.64 49.14 -17.18
C PRO A 146 37.00 50.01 -18.27
N ILE A 147 36.19 49.39 -19.14
CA ILE A 147 35.52 50.08 -20.25
C ILE A 147 34.65 51.24 -19.77
N GLN A 148 33.99 51.12 -18.62
CA GLN A 148 33.16 52.19 -18.06
C GLN A 148 34.02 53.40 -17.65
N GLU A 149 35.14 53.17 -16.96
CA GLU A 149 36.07 54.25 -16.60
C GLU A 149 36.65 54.93 -17.84
N MET A 150 36.90 54.17 -18.92
CA MET A 150 37.37 54.74 -20.19
C MET A 150 36.29 55.57 -20.88
N ILE A 151 35.03 55.14 -20.86
CA ILE A 151 33.90 55.93 -21.35
C ILE A 151 33.80 57.23 -20.55
N ASP A 152 33.86 57.18 -19.22
CA ASP A 152 33.79 58.35 -18.36
C ASP A 152 34.96 59.32 -18.64
N TYR A 153 36.17 58.78 -18.79
CA TYR A 153 37.37 59.54 -19.14
C TYR A 153 37.25 60.23 -20.51
N LEU A 154 36.79 59.52 -21.54
CA LEU A 154 36.54 60.10 -22.86
C LEU A 154 35.39 61.12 -22.83
N SER A 155 34.36 60.89 -22.02
CA SER A 155 33.23 61.82 -21.86
C SER A 155 33.71 63.18 -21.33
N ALA A 156 34.65 63.17 -20.38
CA ALA A 156 35.24 64.39 -19.83
C ALA A 156 35.94 65.26 -20.89
N PHE A 157 36.57 64.67 -21.93
CA PHE A 157 37.16 65.45 -23.03
C PHE A 157 36.14 66.04 -24.00
N HIS A 158 34.96 65.44 -24.11
CA HIS A 158 33.90 65.92 -25.01
C HIS A 158 33.00 66.97 -24.37
N ILE A 159 33.13 67.21 -23.06
CA ILE A 159 32.51 68.34 -22.35
C ILE A 159 33.44 69.56 -22.50
N VAL A 160 33.44 70.16 -23.69
CA VAL A 160 34.32 71.29 -24.04
C VAL A 160 33.84 72.59 -23.40
N ASP A 161 32.52 72.79 -23.33
CA ASP A 161 31.89 74.02 -22.86
C ASP A 161 30.98 73.80 -21.64
N GLY A 162 31.08 72.67 -20.94
CA GLY A 162 30.39 72.45 -19.69
C GLY A 162 30.97 73.30 -18.56
N ILE A 163 30.14 73.70 -17.59
CA ILE A 163 30.60 74.45 -16.41
C ILE A 163 30.82 73.51 -15.23
N ASP A 164 31.96 73.63 -14.56
CA ASP A 164 32.19 72.96 -13.27
C ASP A 164 31.53 73.72 -12.12
N TYR A 165 31.34 73.03 -10.99
CA TYR A 165 30.67 73.59 -9.81
C TYR A 165 31.41 74.81 -9.24
N ASP A 166 32.74 74.81 -9.24
CA ASP A 166 33.55 75.89 -8.66
C ASP A 166 33.40 77.19 -9.48
N THR A 167 33.34 77.07 -10.81
CA THR A 167 33.07 78.15 -11.75
C THR A 167 31.64 78.67 -11.60
N MET A 168 30.64 77.78 -11.43
CA MET A 168 29.26 78.19 -11.15
C MET A 168 29.16 78.99 -9.85
N ASN A 169 29.78 78.51 -8.78
CA ASN A 169 29.76 79.13 -7.46
C ASN A 169 30.46 80.50 -7.49
N THR A 170 31.60 80.59 -8.18
CA THR A 170 32.33 81.86 -8.37
C THR A 170 31.51 82.89 -9.15
N ARG A 171 30.74 82.45 -10.16
CA ARG A 171 29.87 83.32 -10.97
C ARG A 171 28.50 83.61 -10.32
N ALA A 172 28.27 83.15 -9.08
CA ALA A 172 26.99 83.28 -8.37
C ALA A 172 25.77 82.77 -9.17
N LEU A 173 25.99 81.74 -9.99
CA LEU A 173 24.96 81.13 -10.83
C LEU A 173 24.04 80.26 -9.97
N THR A 174 23.02 80.87 -9.37
CA THR A 174 22.04 80.16 -8.54
C THR A 174 20.97 79.45 -9.38
N TYR A 175 20.26 78.48 -8.77
CA TYR A 175 19.11 77.82 -9.39
C TYR A 175 18.06 78.82 -9.91
N ALA A 176 17.86 79.95 -9.22
CA ALA A 176 16.92 80.99 -9.65
C ALA A 176 17.34 81.63 -10.99
N VAL A 177 18.66 81.80 -11.19
CA VAL A 177 19.22 82.30 -12.44
C VAL A 177 19.06 81.28 -13.56
N TRP A 178 19.36 80.00 -13.30
CA TRP A 178 19.22 78.92 -14.31
C TRP A 178 17.77 78.75 -14.77
N ASN A 179 16.84 78.77 -13.81
CA ASN A 179 15.41 78.67 -14.08
C ASN A 179 14.91 79.89 -14.86
N GLY A 180 15.42 81.10 -14.55
CA GLY A 180 15.11 82.32 -15.31
C GLY A 180 15.61 82.28 -16.76
N LEU A 181 16.72 81.61 -17.02
CA LEU A 181 17.27 81.37 -18.37
C LEU A 181 16.65 80.17 -19.09
N SER A 182 15.71 79.45 -18.46
CA SER A 182 15.06 78.24 -18.99
C SER A 182 16.05 77.15 -19.45
N MET A 183 17.20 77.03 -18.77
CA MET A 183 18.25 76.09 -19.15
C MET A 183 17.98 74.68 -18.63
N THR A 184 18.29 73.68 -19.44
CA THR A 184 18.27 72.26 -19.02
C THR A 184 19.62 71.83 -18.46
N TYR A 185 19.64 70.69 -17.75
CA TYR A 185 20.91 70.08 -17.34
C TYR A 185 21.81 69.73 -18.53
N THR A 186 21.23 69.40 -19.69
CA THR A 186 21.98 69.18 -20.94
C THR A 186 22.61 70.47 -21.47
N ASP A 187 21.94 71.63 -21.30
CA ASP A 187 22.52 72.92 -21.69
C ASP A 187 23.67 73.33 -20.76
N LEU A 188 23.60 72.97 -19.47
CA LEU A 188 24.68 73.19 -18.52
C LEU A 188 25.92 72.34 -18.82
N THR A 189 25.73 71.10 -19.30
CA THR A 189 26.85 70.22 -19.65
C THR A 189 27.43 70.51 -21.03
N LEU A 190 26.63 71.02 -21.97
CA LEU A 190 27.12 71.31 -23.33
C LEU A 190 27.59 72.75 -23.52
N HIS A 191 27.05 73.70 -22.76
CA HIS A 191 27.31 75.14 -22.97
C HIS A 191 27.50 75.92 -21.66
N GLY A 192 27.53 75.26 -20.50
CA GLY A 192 27.59 75.91 -19.20
C GLY A 192 28.66 76.98 -19.05
N ASN A 193 29.87 76.78 -19.56
CA ASN A 193 31.00 77.68 -19.39
C ASN A 193 30.81 79.01 -20.15
N THR A 194 29.89 79.03 -21.12
CA THR A 194 29.52 80.23 -21.88
C THR A 194 28.46 81.08 -21.19
N ILE A 195 27.92 80.63 -20.05
CA ILE A 195 26.93 81.38 -19.27
C ILE A 195 27.65 82.46 -18.45
N TYR A 196 27.28 83.70 -18.73
CA TYR A 196 27.67 84.87 -17.95
C TYR A 196 26.39 85.63 -17.54
N VAL A 197 26.38 86.17 -16.32
CA VAL A 197 25.28 86.97 -15.76
C VAL A 197 25.81 88.34 -15.41
#